data_AF-A0ABD1SM27-F1
#
_entry.id   AF-A0ABD1SM27-F1
#
_cell.length_a   1.000
_cell.length_b   1.000
_cell.length_c   1.000
_cell.angle_alpha   90.00
_cell.angle_beta   90.00
_cell.angle_gamma   90.00
#
_symmetry.space_group_name_H-M   'P 1'
#
loop_
_entity.id
_entity.type
_entity.pdbx_description
1 polymer ?
#
loop_
_entity_poly.entity_id
_entity_poly.type
_entity_poly.pdbx_seq_one_letter_code
_entity_poly.pdbx_strand_id
1 'polypeptide(L)'
;MQLLRQRMIKYPKYFSHPRVILDVNFYVNCMLVMHELDATHHPTELPKRFDSYFEGEFLKHGQKWDGFTHLYFPVCSRSHWYAVEVDIAKSKVFIYDPDRSCSTDDQIRADLKPMTMIFHMFLKKINIVIDVLEIERIMTTSKQSNSGNCGVYVIKYIEFLSIGRQAELVNGFHMQKWRRKLAVELYTIDCTP
;
A
#
# COMPACT_ATOMS: atom_id res chain seq x y z
N MET A 1 -6.59 -3.49 -6.03
CA MET A 1 -6.56 -3.88 -4.59
C MET A 1 -7.93 -4.27 -4.03
N GLN A 2 -9.05 -3.88 -4.65
CA GLN A 2 -10.42 -4.28 -4.26
C GLN A 2 -10.58 -5.80 -4.02
N LEU A 3 -10.03 -6.65 -4.89
CA LEU A 3 -10.04 -8.10 -4.72
C LEU A 3 -9.47 -8.55 -3.36
N LEU A 4 -8.38 -7.95 -2.89
CA LEU A 4 -7.80 -8.29 -1.59
C LEU A 4 -8.71 -7.86 -0.44
N ARG A 5 -9.24 -6.63 -0.51
CA ARG A 5 -10.23 -6.15 0.46
C ARG A 5 -11.47 -7.04 0.53
N GLN A 6 -12.00 -7.47 -0.62
CA GLN A 6 -13.14 -8.40 -0.67
C GLN A 6 -12.80 -9.75 -0.03
N ARG A 7 -11.58 -10.28 -0.26
CA ARG A 7 -11.13 -11.52 0.40
C ARG A 7 -11.04 -11.38 1.91
N MET A 8 -10.69 -10.19 2.43
CA MET A 8 -10.69 -9.93 3.86
C MET A 8 -12.09 -10.07 4.46
N ILE A 9 -13.10 -9.51 3.78
CA ILE A 9 -14.50 -9.64 4.21
C ILE A 9 -14.96 -11.09 4.12
N LYS A 10 -14.64 -11.78 3.02
CA LYS A 10 -15.11 -13.14 2.77
C LYS A 10 -14.42 -14.19 3.64
N TYR A 11 -13.15 -13.98 3.98
CA TYR A 11 -12.33 -14.96 4.70
C TYR A 11 -11.48 -14.34 5.82
N PRO A 12 -12.10 -13.66 6.80
CA PRO A 12 -11.39 -12.86 7.80
C PRO A 12 -10.39 -13.68 8.64
N LYS A 13 -10.69 -14.96 8.91
CA LYS A 13 -9.84 -15.85 9.71
C LYS A 13 -8.44 -16.11 9.15
N TYR A 14 -8.19 -15.86 7.86
CA TYR A 14 -6.87 -16.04 7.27
C TYR A 14 -5.99 -14.79 7.38
N PHE A 15 -6.53 -13.67 7.84
CA PHE A 15 -5.82 -12.42 7.97
C PHE A 15 -5.31 -12.24 9.41
N SER A 16 -3.99 -12.15 9.59
CA SER A 16 -3.27 -12.35 10.87
C SER A 16 -3.22 -11.20 11.90
N HIS A 17 -3.44 -9.93 11.52
CA HIS A 17 -3.15 -8.71 12.29
C HIS A 17 -3.97 -7.46 11.86
N PRO A 18 -4.57 -6.62 12.71
CA PRO A 18 -5.39 -5.49 12.23
C PRO A 18 -4.72 -4.63 11.14
N ARG A 19 -5.36 -4.48 9.97
CA ARG A 19 -4.73 -3.81 8.82
C ARG A 19 -5.70 -3.06 7.94
N VAL A 20 -5.16 -2.14 7.15
CA VAL A 20 -5.87 -1.42 6.09
C VAL A 20 -5.16 -1.66 4.75
N ILE A 21 -5.90 -2.07 3.71
CA ILE A 21 -5.38 -2.22 2.35
C ILE A 21 -5.95 -1.13 1.44
N LEU A 22 -5.11 -0.19 1.01
CA LEU A 22 -5.48 0.89 0.09
C LEU A 22 -5.11 0.54 -1.36
N ASP A 23 -5.44 1.41 -2.30
CA ASP A 23 -4.99 1.30 -3.69
C ASP A 23 -4.11 2.48 -4.10
N VAL A 24 -3.70 2.46 -5.37
CA VAL A 24 -2.78 3.46 -5.94
C VAL A 24 -3.33 4.90 -5.82
N ASN A 25 -4.65 5.07 -5.75
CA ASN A 25 -5.25 6.39 -5.67
C ASN A 25 -4.94 7.07 -4.34
N PHE A 26 -4.69 6.32 -3.26
CA PHE A 26 -4.25 6.91 -2.00
C PHE A 26 -2.95 7.69 -2.19
N TYR A 27 -1.92 7.05 -2.74
CA TYR A 27 -0.64 7.69 -3.04
C TYR A 27 -0.78 8.88 -3.99
N VAL A 28 -1.58 8.74 -5.06
CA VAL A 28 -1.83 9.83 -6.00
C VAL A 28 -2.50 11.03 -5.31
N ASN A 29 -3.47 10.79 -4.43
CA ASN A 29 -4.10 11.87 -3.66
C ASN A 29 -3.11 12.52 -2.68
N CYS A 30 -2.20 11.76 -2.06
CA CYS A 30 -1.13 12.36 -1.24
C CYS A 30 -0.25 13.30 -2.05
N MET A 31 0.14 12.92 -3.27
CA MET A 31 0.92 13.79 -4.17
C MET A 31 0.14 15.06 -4.56
N LEU A 32 -1.13 14.92 -4.93
CA LEU A 32 -1.97 16.07 -5.29
C LEU A 32 -2.10 17.05 -4.13
N VAL A 33 -2.36 16.53 -2.92
CA VAL A 33 -2.46 17.39 -1.73
C VAL A 33 -1.13 18.08 -1.44
N MET A 34 0.00 17.37 -1.51
CA MET A 34 1.31 18.00 -1.31
C MET A 34 1.57 19.17 -2.26
N HIS A 35 1.24 19.01 -3.55
CA HIS A 35 1.33 20.09 -4.53
C HIS A 35 0.39 21.26 -4.22
N GLU A 36 -0.80 20.99 -3.69
CA GLU A 36 -1.72 22.01 -3.19
C GLU A 36 -1.08 22.77 -2.00
N LEU A 37 -0.45 22.08 -1.03
CA LEU A 37 0.19 22.73 0.14
C LEU A 37 1.35 23.64 -0.27
N ASP A 38 2.20 23.16 -1.19
CA ASP A 38 3.36 23.91 -1.68
C ASP A 38 2.92 25.19 -2.41
N ALA A 39 1.76 25.17 -3.07
CA ALA A 39 1.19 26.33 -3.75
C ALA A 39 0.52 27.33 -2.79
N THR A 40 -0.12 26.88 -1.71
CA THR A 40 -0.96 27.73 -0.86
C THR A 40 -0.32 28.15 0.48
N HIS A 41 0.86 27.64 0.84
CA HIS A 41 1.57 27.86 2.13
C HIS A 41 0.79 27.47 3.41
N HIS A 42 -0.45 27.01 3.29
CA HIS A 42 -1.27 26.46 4.36
C HIS A 42 -2.18 25.37 3.80
N PRO A 43 -2.10 24.18 4.38
CA PRO A 43 -3.12 23.85 5.37
C PRO A 43 -2.53 23.01 6.51
N THR A 44 -2.72 23.51 7.72
CA THR A 44 -2.54 22.75 8.96
C THR A 44 -3.54 21.60 9.12
N GLU A 45 -4.43 21.41 8.13
CA GLU A 45 -5.57 20.50 8.18
C GLU A 45 -5.62 19.62 6.94
N LEU A 46 -6.00 18.37 7.16
CA LEU A 46 -6.05 17.35 6.14
C LEU A 46 -7.32 17.53 5.26
N PRO A 47 -7.22 17.51 3.92
CA PRO A 47 -8.39 17.69 3.07
C PRO A 47 -9.49 16.65 3.33
N LYS A 48 -10.76 17.09 3.33
CA LYS A 48 -11.93 16.25 3.63
C LYS A 48 -12.02 14.96 2.81
N ARG A 49 -11.45 14.92 1.60
CA ARG A 49 -11.37 13.68 0.79
C ARG A 49 -10.68 12.51 1.50
N PHE A 50 -9.77 12.81 2.43
CA PHE A 50 -9.12 11.79 3.24
C PHE A 50 -10.01 11.26 4.38
N ASP A 51 -11.01 12.01 4.84
CA ASP A 51 -11.97 11.53 5.84
C ASP A 51 -12.67 10.26 5.37
N SER A 52 -13.13 10.24 4.11
CA SER A 52 -13.73 9.05 3.51
C SER A 52 -12.73 7.88 3.38
N TYR A 53 -11.42 8.13 3.25
CA TYR A 53 -10.43 7.05 3.31
C TYR A 53 -10.36 6.45 4.71
N PHE A 54 -10.32 7.30 5.74
CA PHE A 54 -10.20 6.86 7.14
C PHE A 54 -11.47 6.19 7.66
N GLU A 55 -12.63 6.62 7.21
CA GLU A 55 -13.90 5.97 7.51
C GLU A 55 -14.10 4.69 6.67
N GLY A 56 -13.24 4.43 5.67
CA GLY A 56 -13.30 3.24 4.82
C GLY A 56 -14.34 3.32 3.71
N GLU A 57 -14.96 4.49 3.52
CA GLU A 57 -16.06 4.73 2.58
C GLU A 57 -15.59 5.05 1.16
N PHE A 58 -14.39 5.61 1.01
CA PHE A 58 -13.84 6.02 -0.29
C PHE A 58 -13.60 4.81 -1.21
N LEU A 59 -13.30 3.65 -0.61
CA LEU A 59 -12.86 2.45 -1.31
C LEU A 59 -13.95 1.39 -1.27
N LYS A 60 -14.23 0.75 -2.40
CA LYS A 60 -15.08 -0.45 -2.40
C LYS A 60 -14.44 -1.53 -1.51
N HIS A 61 -15.23 -2.02 -0.54
CA HIS A 61 -14.80 -2.91 0.54
C HIS A 61 -13.72 -2.30 1.45
N GLY A 62 -13.64 -0.97 1.55
CA GLY A 62 -12.71 -0.27 2.40
C GLY A 62 -12.91 -0.61 3.88
N GLN A 63 -11.90 -0.28 4.66
CA GLN A 63 -11.88 -0.55 6.09
C GLN A 63 -11.72 0.77 6.81
N LYS A 64 -12.48 0.97 7.88
CA LYS A 64 -12.24 2.06 8.80
C LYS A 64 -10.86 1.89 9.43
N TRP A 65 -10.12 2.98 9.58
CA TRP A 65 -8.77 3.01 10.12
C TRP A 65 -8.81 3.08 11.65
N ASP A 66 -9.60 2.21 12.25
CA ASP A 66 -9.71 2.06 13.70
C ASP A 66 -8.95 0.81 14.15
N GLY A 67 -8.10 0.95 15.17
CA GLY A 67 -7.30 -0.14 15.72
C GLY A 67 -6.35 -0.84 14.73
N PHE A 68 -6.04 -0.24 13.57
CA PHE A 68 -5.13 -0.84 12.61
C PHE A 68 -3.68 -0.80 13.11
N THR A 69 -2.91 -1.86 12.87
CA THR A 69 -1.47 -1.91 13.16
C THR A 69 -0.64 -1.75 11.89
N HIS A 70 -1.21 -2.12 10.74
CA HIS A 70 -0.53 -2.05 9.45
C HIS A 70 -1.36 -1.37 8.35
N LEU A 71 -0.67 -0.62 7.50
CA LEU A 71 -1.21 -0.04 6.28
C LEU A 71 -0.48 -0.62 5.07
N TYR A 72 -1.21 -1.06 4.04
CA TYR A 72 -0.62 -1.59 2.81
C TYR A 72 -1.15 -0.86 1.58
N PHE A 73 -0.26 -0.46 0.68
CA PHE A 73 -0.67 0.10 -0.61
C PHE A 73 0.41 -0.03 -1.69
N PRO A 74 0.01 -0.14 -2.96
CA PRO A 74 0.95 -0.13 -4.07
C PRO A 74 1.29 1.31 -4.47
N VAL A 75 2.52 1.53 -4.94
CA VAL A 75 2.94 2.77 -5.59
C VAL A 75 3.45 2.44 -6.99
N CYS A 76 3.07 3.27 -7.96
CA CYS A 76 3.62 3.26 -9.31
C CYS A 76 4.39 4.56 -9.52
N SER A 77 5.70 4.46 -9.69
CA SER A 77 6.58 5.58 -9.99
C SER A 77 7.55 5.16 -11.08
N ARG A 78 7.81 6.04 -12.05
CA ARG A 78 8.72 5.77 -13.19
C ARG A 78 8.40 4.46 -13.91
N SER A 79 7.12 4.19 -14.13
CA SER A 79 6.60 2.95 -14.76
C SER A 79 6.94 1.65 -14.03
N HIS A 80 7.26 1.74 -12.74
CA HIS A 80 7.61 0.61 -11.90
C HIS A 80 6.72 0.55 -10.64
N TRP A 81 6.34 -0.66 -10.26
CA TRP A 81 5.49 -0.91 -9.10
C TRP A 81 6.29 -1.45 -7.93
N TYR A 82 6.12 -0.82 -6.76
CA TYR A 82 6.60 -1.31 -5.48
C TYR A 82 5.47 -1.27 -4.44
N ALA A 83 5.61 -2.06 -3.38
CA ALA A 83 4.64 -2.10 -2.28
C ALA A 83 5.17 -1.30 -1.09
N VAL A 84 4.25 -0.63 -0.40
CA VAL A 84 4.51 0.06 0.86
C VAL A 84 3.74 -0.64 1.97
N GLU A 85 4.45 -0.95 3.05
CA GLU A 85 3.89 -1.33 4.34
C GLU A 85 4.23 -0.23 5.35
N VAL A 86 3.23 0.28 6.07
CA VAL A 86 3.46 1.11 7.25
C VAL A 86 3.18 0.25 8.48
N ASP A 87 4.15 0.14 9.36
CA ASP A 87 4.05 -0.55 10.64
C ASP A 87 4.05 0.48 11.78
N ILE A 88 2.87 0.68 12.37
CA ILE A 88 2.66 1.67 13.42
C ILE A 88 3.50 1.36 14.66
N ALA A 89 3.57 0.07 15.05
CA ALA A 89 4.28 -0.33 16.26
C ALA A 89 5.79 -0.13 16.13
N LYS A 90 6.33 -0.21 14.91
CA LYS A 90 7.75 0.00 14.63
C LYS A 90 8.08 1.43 14.21
N SER A 91 7.08 2.30 14.01
CA SER A 91 7.26 3.63 13.39
C SER A 91 8.04 3.56 12.07
N LYS A 92 7.76 2.53 11.26
CA LYS A 92 8.53 2.22 10.05
C LYS A 92 7.66 2.09 8.81
N VAL A 93 8.23 2.50 7.69
CA VAL A 93 7.69 2.31 6.35
C VAL A 93 8.61 1.34 5.61
N PHE A 94 8.14 0.13 5.38
CA PHE A 94 8.86 -0.89 4.64
C PHE A 94 8.51 -0.85 3.16
N ILE A 95 9.54 -0.86 2.31
CA ILE A 95 9.41 -0.82 0.86
C ILE A 95 9.81 -2.15 0.28
N TYR A 96 8.84 -2.83 -0.32
CA TYR A 96 9.11 -3.99 -1.15
C TYR A 96 9.23 -3.57 -2.61
N ASP A 97 10.46 -3.62 -3.10
CA ASP A 97 10.79 -3.34 -4.48
C ASP A 97 11.20 -4.63 -5.23
N PRO A 98 10.36 -5.13 -6.15
CA PRO A 98 10.69 -6.31 -6.94
C PRO A 98 11.81 -6.07 -7.97
N ASP A 99 12.09 -4.82 -8.35
CA ASP A 99 13.13 -4.46 -9.32
C ASP A 99 13.96 -3.26 -8.84
N ARG A 100 15.06 -3.60 -8.17
CA ARG A 100 15.87 -2.58 -7.50
C ARG A 100 16.67 -1.69 -8.44
N SER A 101 16.69 -2.02 -9.74
CA SER A 101 17.36 -1.21 -10.76
C SER A 101 16.56 0.03 -11.15
N CYS A 102 15.26 0.06 -10.89
CA CYS A 102 14.38 1.13 -11.34
C CYS A 102 14.49 2.42 -10.52
N SER A 103 14.98 2.36 -9.28
CA SER A 103 15.06 3.53 -8.38
C SER A 103 16.13 3.37 -7.30
N THR A 104 16.78 4.47 -6.95
CA THR A 104 17.65 4.59 -5.77
C THR A 104 16.81 4.78 -4.50
N ASP A 105 17.43 4.57 -3.34
CA ASP A 105 16.74 4.77 -2.05
C ASP A 105 16.32 6.24 -1.85
N ASP A 106 17.12 7.19 -2.32
CA ASP A 106 16.80 8.62 -2.23
C ASP A 106 15.62 9.00 -3.13
N GLN A 107 15.51 8.39 -4.31
CA GLN A 107 14.36 8.57 -5.18
C GLN A 107 13.09 7.98 -4.56
N ILE A 108 13.17 6.81 -3.91
CA ILE A 108 12.04 6.23 -3.18
C ILE A 108 11.63 7.11 -2.00
N ARG A 109 12.61 7.63 -1.23
CA ARG A 109 12.32 8.58 -0.14
C ARG A 109 11.65 9.85 -0.64
N ALA A 110 12.12 10.40 -1.76
CA ALA A 110 11.53 11.58 -2.38
C ALA A 110 10.09 11.29 -2.85
N ASP A 111 9.87 10.16 -3.52
CA ASP A 111 8.53 9.73 -3.97
C ASP A 111 7.56 9.61 -2.79
N LEU A 112 8.01 9.10 -1.64
CA LEU A 112 7.14 8.86 -0.48
C LEU A 112 6.95 10.05 0.47
N LYS A 113 7.69 11.15 0.28
CA LYS A 113 7.58 12.35 1.12
C LYS A 113 6.12 12.89 1.22
N PRO A 114 5.36 13.01 0.12
CA PRO A 114 3.95 13.41 0.20
C PRO A 114 3.13 12.49 1.11
N MET A 115 3.33 11.18 0.97
CA MET A 115 2.58 10.19 1.75
C MET A 115 2.92 10.26 3.24
N THR A 116 4.20 10.34 3.61
CA THR A 116 4.60 10.40 5.02
C THR A 116 4.04 11.65 5.70
N MET A 117 4.00 12.80 5.02
CA MET A 117 3.42 14.03 5.58
C MET A 117 1.92 13.91 5.84
N ILE A 118 1.15 13.47 4.83
CA ILE A 118 -0.30 13.24 4.96
C ILE A 118 -0.60 12.23 6.06
N PHE A 119 0.19 11.16 6.14
CA PHE A 119 0.02 10.14 7.16
C PHE A 119 0.30 10.68 8.57
N HIS A 120 1.32 11.51 8.77
CA HIS A 120 1.55 12.20 10.07
C HIS A 120 0.37 13.10 10.46
N MET A 121 -0.22 13.85 9.52
CA MET A 121 -1.41 14.68 9.79
C MET A 121 -2.59 13.82 10.25
N PHE A 122 -2.78 12.65 9.63
CA PHE A 122 -3.81 11.71 10.04
C PHE A 122 -3.54 11.12 11.42
N LEU A 123 -2.34 10.62 11.69
CA LEU A 123 -1.98 10.06 13.00
C LEU A 123 -2.22 11.08 14.12
N LYS A 124 -1.84 12.34 13.90
CA LYS A 124 -2.14 13.45 14.82
C LYS A 124 -3.64 13.63 15.04
N LYS A 125 -4.46 13.56 13.99
CA LYS A 125 -5.94 13.66 14.07
C LYS A 125 -6.55 12.56 14.94
N ILE A 126 -5.97 11.36 14.94
CA ILE A 126 -6.42 10.22 15.77
C ILE A 126 -5.62 10.04 17.07
N ASN A 127 -4.86 11.06 17.48
CA ASN A 127 -4.05 11.08 18.70
C ASN A 127 -2.97 9.98 18.80
N ILE A 128 -2.47 9.50 17.66
CA ILE A 128 -1.26 8.66 17.60
C ILE A 128 -0.05 9.57 17.39
N VAL A 129 0.92 9.51 18.30
CA VAL A 129 2.16 10.29 18.23
C VAL A 129 3.27 9.41 17.68
N ILE A 130 3.70 9.69 16.45
CA ILE A 130 4.90 9.14 15.83
C ILE A 130 5.74 10.33 15.37
N ASP A 131 6.94 10.48 15.91
CA ASP A 131 7.82 11.62 15.62
C ASP A 131 8.47 11.51 14.24
N VAL A 132 8.93 10.31 13.88
CA VAL A 132 9.61 10.04 12.61
C VAL A 132 9.17 8.67 12.10
N LEU A 133 8.80 8.62 10.81
CA LEU A 133 8.59 7.38 10.07
C LEU A 133 9.86 7.06 9.28
N GLU A 134 10.62 6.07 9.75
CA GLU A 134 11.82 5.61 9.05
C GLU A 134 11.44 4.79 7.82
N ILE A 135 12.00 5.14 6.66
CA ILE A 135 11.78 4.42 5.41
C ILE A 135 12.91 3.39 5.21
N GLU A 136 12.55 2.12 5.15
CA GLU A 136 13.45 0.98 4.98
C GLU A 136 13.09 0.18 3.72
N ARG A 137 14.03 0.06 2.78
CA ARG A 137 13.84 -0.78 1.59
C ARG A 137 14.30 -2.21 1.87
N ILE A 138 13.43 -3.17 1.65
CA ILE A 138 13.70 -4.59 1.95
C ILE A 138 14.59 -5.20 0.85
N MET A 139 15.76 -5.69 1.26
CA MET A 139 16.79 -6.20 0.35
C MET A 139 16.88 -7.73 0.31
N THR A 140 16.20 -8.45 1.20
CA THR A 140 16.29 -9.91 1.35
C THR A 140 15.34 -10.69 0.44
N THR A 141 14.37 -10.01 -0.16
CA THR A 141 13.31 -10.63 -0.97
C THR A 141 13.77 -10.97 -2.38
N SER A 142 13.02 -11.87 -3.03
CA SER A 142 13.32 -12.24 -4.42
C SER A 142 13.12 -11.05 -5.37
N LYS A 143 14.03 -10.93 -6.35
CA LYS A 143 13.95 -9.97 -7.44
C LYS A 143 13.11 -10.53 -8.58
N GLN A 144 12.40 -9.67 -9.29
CA GLN A 144 11.77 -10.04 -10.55
C GLN A 144 12.82 -10.25 -11.64
N SER A 145 12.54 -11.16 -12.57
CA SER A 145 13.37 -11.40 -13.76
C SER A 145 12.75 -10.84 -15.04
N ASN A 146 11.50 -10.38 -15.01
CA ASN A 146 10.77 -9.85 -16.16
C ASN A 146 10.03 -8.58 -15.75
N SER A 147 10.28 -7.51 -16.50
CA SER A 147 9.82 -6.14 -16.23
C SER A 147 8.31 -6.00 -16.12
N GLY A 148 7.53 -6.87 -16.79
CA GLY A 148 6.07 -6.82 -16.76
C GLY A 148 5.44 -7.38 -15.48
N ASN A 149 6.22 -8.00 -14.57
CA ASN A 149 5.68 -8.71 -13.40
C ASN A 149 5.54 -7.86 -12.12
N CYS A 150 6.11 -6.65 -12.07
CA CYS A 150 6.22 -5.87 -10.83
C CYS A 150 4.87 -5.68 -10.13
N GLY A 151 3.80 -5.39 -10.88
CA GLY A 151 2.45 -5.26 -10.31
C GLY A 151 1.94 -6.56 -9.65
N VAL A 152 2.22 -7.73 -10.22
CA VAL A 152 1.81 -9.02 -9.64
C VAL A 152 2.63 -9.33 -8.39
N TYR A 153 3.95 -9.07 -8.42
CA TYR A 153 4.81 -9.18 -7.24
C TYR A 153 4.27 -8.33 -6.09
N VAL A 154 3.95 -7.05 -6.34
CA VAL A 154 3.39 -6.13 -5.36
C VAL A 154 2.07 -6.63 -4.76
N ILE A 155 1.12 -7.06 -5.61
CA ILE A 155 -0.17 -7.59 -5.14
C ILE A 155 0.05 -8.82 -4.25
N LYS A 156 0.92 -9.73 -4.67
CA LYS A 156 1.19 -10.98 -3.93
C LYS A 156 1.97 -10.74 -2.65
N TYR A 157 2.88 -9.78 -2.64
CA TYR A 157 3.60 -9.35 -1.44
C TYR A 157 2.64 -8.83 -0.37
N ILE A 158 1.78 -7.87 -0.73
CA ILE A 158 0.75 -7.34 0.18
C ILE A 158 -0.19 -8.45 0.65
N GLU A 159 -0.63 -9.33 -0.25
CA GLU A 159 -1.48 -10.47 0.12
C GLU A 159 -0.80 -11.39 1.13
N PHE A 160 0.48 -11.75 0.92
CA PHE A 160 1.22 -12.65 1.81
C PHE A 160 1.40 -12.06 3.20
N LEU A 161 1.85 -10.80 3.29
CA LEU A 161 1.96 -10.09 4.57
C LEU A 161 0.61 -9.99 5.28
N SER A 162 -0.45 -9.68 4.54
CA SER A 162 -1.80 -9.54 5.08
C SER A 162 -2.35 -10.84 5.69
N ILE A 163 -1.84 -12.00 5.28
CA ILE A 163 -2.25 -13.32 5.82
C ILE A 163 -1.16 -13.97 6.68
N GLY A 164 -0.15 -13.21 7.10
CA GLY A 164 0.91 -13.68 7.99
C GLY A 164 1.86 -14.70 7.35
N ARG A 165 1.97 -14.71 6.02
CA ARG A 165 2.94 -15.55 5.31
C ARG A 165 4.24 -14.80 5.05
N GLN A 166 5.33 -15.56 5.08
CA GLN A 166 6.67 -15.07 4.74
C GLN A 166 6.71 -14.49 3.33
N ALA A 167 7.12 -13.23 3.22
CA ALA A 167 7.07 -12.50 1.95
C ALA A 167 8.16 -12.93 0.97
N GLU A 168 9.22 -13.59 1.46
CA GLU A 168 10.30 -14.23 0.70
C GLU A 168 9.79 -15.34 -0.24
N LEU A 169 8.63 -15.92 0.08
CA LEU A 169 7.96 -16.91 -0.76
C LEU A 169 7.33 -16.30 -2.02
N VAL A 170 7.24 -14.97 -2.12
CA VAL A 170 6.82 -14.28 -3.33
C VAL A 170 7.98 -14.27 -4.31
N ASN A 171 7.96 -15.18 -5.28
CA ASN A 171 8.99 -15.38 -6.28
C ASN A 171 8.42 -15.74 -7.67
N GLY A 172 9.32 -15.81 -8.67
CA GLY A 172 8.94 -15.99 -10.07
C GLY A 172 8.33 -17.36 -10.39
N PHE A 173 8.52 -18.38 -9.56
CA PHE A 173 8.10 -19.76 -9.83
C PHE A 173 6.59 -19.88 -10.06
N HIS A 174 5.79 -19.13 -9.30
CA HIS A 174 4.33 -19.19 -9.38
C HIS A 174 3.70 -18.08 -10.25
N MET A 175 4.52 -17.25 -10.89
CA MET A 175 4.08 -15.99 -11.49
C MET A 175 2.97 -16.16 -12.53
N GLN A 176 3.12 -17.11 -13.45
CA GLN A 176 2.12 -17.38 -14.49
C GLN A 176 0.80 -17.89 -13.91
N LYS A 177 0.87 -18.72 -12.86
CA LYS A 177 -0.32 -19.20 -12.15
C LYS A 177 -1.02 -18.06 -11.43
N TRP A 178 -0.29 -17.16 -10.76
CA TRP A 178 -0.86 -16.00 -10.09
C TRP A 178 -1.50 -15.02 -11.06
N ARG A 179 -0.86 -14.72 -12.19
CA ARG A 179 -1.44 -13.90 -13.27
C ARG A 179 -2.80 -14.44 -13.73
N ARG A 180 -2.85 -15.72 -14.11
CA ARG A 180 -4.11 -16.36 -14.56
C ARG A 180 -5.17 -16.36 -13.48
N LYS A 181 -4.79 -16.69 -12.23
CA LYS A 181 -5.73 -16.69 -11.10
C LYS A 181 -6.33 -15.30 -10.87
N LEU A 182 -5.49 -14.26 -10.80
CA LEU A 182 -5.96 -12.89 -10.60
C LEU A 182 -6.88 -12.42 -11.74
N ALA A 183 -6.54 -12.75 -13.00
CA ALA A 183 -7.38 -12.41 -14.14
C ALA A 183 -8.77 -13.07 -14.06
N VAL A 184 -8.84 -14.37 -13.74
CA VAL A 184 -10.11 -15.09 -13.57
C VAL A 184 -10.92 -14.49 -12.42
N GLU A 185 -10.29 -14.22 -11.27
CA GLU A 185 -10.99 -13.66 -10.12
C GLU A 185 -11.54 -12.25 -10.39
N LEU A 186 -10.77 -11.40 -11.08
CA LEU A 186 -11.25 -10.08 -11.49
C LEU A 186 -12.46 -10.19 -12.42
N TYR A 187 -12.39 -11.05 -13.44
CA TYR A 187 -13.53 -11.30 -14.34
C TYR A 187 -14.78 -11.75 -13.57
N THR A 188 -14.62 -12.64 -12.59
CA THR A 188 -15.77 -13.10 -11.79
C THR A 188 -16.36 -12.04 -10.85
N ILE A 189 -15.57 -11.06 -10.41
CA ILE A 189 -16.05 -9.96 -9.55
C ILE A 189 -16.88 -8.97 -10.36
N ASP A 190 -16.46 -8.69 -11.61
CA ASP A 190 -17.14 -7.74 -12.47
C ASP A 190 -18.42 -8.32 -13.10
N CYS A 191 -18.58 -9.65 -13.07
CA CYS A 191 -19.75 -10.35 -13.60
C CYS A 191 -20.79 -10.77 -12.54
N THR A 192 -20.56 -10.52 -11.25
CA THR A 192 -21.61 -10.65 -10.23
C THR A 192 -22.46 -9.38 -10.21
N PRO A 193 -23.78 -9.47 -10.50
CA PRO A 193 -24.67 -8.30 -10.57
C PRO A 193 -24.81 -7.57 -9.24
#